data_AF-A0A1F9CKJ3-F1
#
_entry.id   AF-A0A1F9CKJ3-F1
#
_cell.length_a   1.000
_cell.length_b   1.000
_cell.length_c   1.000
_cell.angle_alpha   90.00
_cell.angle_beta   90.00
_cell.angle_gamma   90.00
#
_symmetry.space_group_name_H-M   'P 1'
#
loop_
_entity.id
_entity.type
_entity.pdbx_description
1 polymer ?
#
loop_
_entity_poly.entity_id
_entity_poly.type
_entity_poly.pdbx_seq_one_letter_code
_entity_poly.pdbx_strand_id
1 'polypeptide(L)'
;MKKNRQELILKVGAAGGSISVWSVSVKDGTRSFMVKTDESTLKELMTKEDAAGITFKSKTGPLISFADALAVLGRYPWHSLYPMFVHQDFIDPVLTAVMNLGGEKEVNRWRRRLNNEFCGHFT
;
A
#
# COMPACT_ATOMS: atom_id res chain seq x y z
N MET A 1 12.46 -26.47 1.57
CA MET A 1 12.39 -25.12 2.19
C MET A 1 10.96 -24.59 2.09
N LYS A 2 10.18 -24.58 3.19
CA LYS A 2 8.79 -24.04 3.17
C LYS A 2 8.85 -22.50 3.18
N LYS A 3 8.50 -21.87 2.06
CA LYS A 3 8.52 -20.41 1.82
C LYS A 3 7.43 -19.72 2.67
N ASN A 4 7.75 -18.58 3.28
CA ASN A 4 6.73 -17.68 3.84
C ASN A 4 5.79 -17.25 2.70
N ARG A 5 4.47 -17.30 2.93
CA ARG A 5 3.52 -16.75 1.96
C ARG A 5 3.39 -15.26 2.19
N GLN A 6 3.69 -14.48 1.15
CA GLN A 6 3.49 -13.04 1.14
C GLN A 6 2.39 -12.72 0.15
N GLU A 7 1.37 -12.02 0.60
CA GLU A 7 0.25 -11.56 -0.22
C GLU A 7 0.24 -10.03 -0.21
N LEU A 8 0.14 -9.43 -1.40
CA LEU A 8 -0.07 -8.00 -1.51
C LEU A 8 -1.52 -7.70 -1.14
N ILE A 9 -1.73 -6.79 -0.20
CA ILE A 9 -3.05 -6.42 0.30
C ILE A 9 -3.51 -5.09 -0.29
N LEU A 10 -2.60 -4.11 -0.32
CA LEU A 10 -2.88 -2.77 -0.80
C LEU A 10 -1.62 -2.23 -1.47
N LYS A 11 -1.74 -1.58 -2.62
CA LYS A 11 -0.68 -0.79 -3.23
C LYS A 11 -1.25 0.52 -3.72
N VAL A 12 -0.59 1.62 -3.34
CA VAL A 12 -0.92 2.96 -3.79
C VAL A 12 0.31 3.62 -4.43
N GLY A 13 0.11 4.30 -5.55
CA GLY A 13 1.13 5.08 -6.24
C GLY A 13 1.23 6.48 -5.64
N ALA A 14 2.45 6.90 -5.29
CA ALA A 14 2.76 8.22 -4.77
C ALA A 14 3.64 8.99 -5.78
N ALA A 15 3.67 10.31 -5.69
CA ALA A 15 4.62 11.13 -6.46
C ALA A 15 6.04 10.85 -5.95
N GLY A 16 6.80 10.01 -6.67
CA GLY A 16 8.13 9.55 -6.25
C GLY A 16 8.25 8.05 -5.95
N GLY A 17 7.15 7.30 -6.05
CA GLY A 17 7.20 5.83 -5.98
C GLY A 17 5.88 5.18 -5.57
N SER A 18 5.89 4.27 -4.60
CA SER A 18 4.67 3.58 -4.15
C SER A 18 4.72 3.11 -2.71
N ILE A 19 3.55 3.04 -2.07
CA ILE A 19 3.37 2.48 -0.74
C ILE A 19 2.57 1.20 -0.89
N SER A 20 3.04 0.10 -0.29
CA SER A 20 2.43 -1.21 -0.40
C SER A 20 2.28 -1.88 0.98
N VAL A 21 1.10 -2.42 1.26
CA VAL A 21 0.84 -3.26 2.43
C VAL A 21 0.86 -4.72 2.00
N TRP A 22 1.66 -5.51 2.70
CA TRP A 22 1.81 -6.94 2.49
C TRP A 22 1.35 -7.70 3.72
N SER A 23 0.64 -8.79 3.52
CA SER A 23 0.42 -9.78 4.55
C SER A 23 1.46 -10.89 4.43
N VAL A 24 2.08 -11.26 5.55
CA VAL A 24 3.05 -12.33 5.65
C VAL A 24 2.51 -13.37 6.61
N SER A 25 2.21 -14.56 6.09
CA SER A 25 1.84 -15.69 6.94
C SER A 25 3.11 -16.46 7.32
N VAL A 26 3.42 -16.51 8.61
CA VAL A 26 4.54 -17.32 9.13
C VAL A 26 4.09 -18.76 9.37
N LYS A 27 5.07 -19.67 9.49
CA LYS A 27 4.84 -21.13 9.60
C LYS A 27 3.97 -21.54 10.80
N ASP A 28 3.91 -20.69 11.82
CA ASP A 28 3.16 -20.90 13.05
C ASP A 28 1.64 -20.64 12.89
N GLY A 29 1.19 -20.28 11.68
CA GLY A 29 -0.18 -19.85 11.42
C GLY A 29 -0.42 -18.37 11.75
N THR A 30 0.54 -17.72 12.42
CA THR A 30 0.48 -16.28 12.68
C THR A 30 0.57 -15.48 11.39
N ARG A 31 -0.43 -14.64 11.15
CA ARG A 31 -0.46 -13.68 10.03
C ARG A 31 0.04 -12.34 10.55
N SER A 32 1.05 -11.78 9.89
CA SER A 32 1.56 -10.44 10.17
C SER A 32 1.37 -9.54 8.95
N PHE A 33 1.45 -8.24 9.14
CA PHE A 33 1.35 -7.24 8.08
C PHE A 33 2.64 -6.42 8.02
N MET A 34 2.98 -5.92 6.84
CA MET A 34 4.18 -5.14 6.62
C MET A 34 3.88 -4.04 5.62
N VAL A 35 4.16 -2.80 6.00
CA VAL A 35 4.12 -1.67 5.09
C VAL A 35 5.50 -1.50 4.48
N LYS A 36 5.55 -1.40 3.16
CA LYS A 36 6.76 -1.06 2.39
C LYS A 36 6.52 0.25 1.68
N THR A 37 7.40 1.21 1.86
CA THR A 37 7.47 2.42 1.05
C THR A 37 8.67 2.30 0.12
N ASP A 38 8.45 2.58 -1.16
CA ASP A 38 9.48 2.65 -2.18
C ASP A 38 9.43 4.06 -2.77
N GLU A 39 10.48 4.83 -2.54
CA GLU A 39 10.69 6.19 -3.03
C GLU A 39 11.86 6.22 -4.01
N SER A 40 12.15 5.08 -4.66
CA SER A 40 13.33 4.92 -5.50
C SER A 40 13.30 5.83 -6.73
N THR A 41 12.14 6.34 -7.14
CA THR A 41 12.01 7.28 -8.27
C THR A 41 12.62 8.64 -7.94
N LEU A 42 12.66 9.04 -6.67
CA LEU A 42 13.38 10.25 -6.24
C LEU A 42 14.89 10.12 -6.43
N LYS A 43 15.45 8.90 -6.36
CA LYS A 43 16.88 8.65 -6.54
C LYS A 43 17.37 9.06 -7.93
N GLU A 44 16.54 8.98 -8.96
CA GLU A 44 16.93 9.38 -10.33
C GLU A 44 17.00 10.91 -10.50
N LEU A 45 16.36 11.67 -9.61
CA LEU A 45 16.40 13.13 -9.59
C LEU A 45 17.52 13.69 -8.68
N MET A 46 18.21 12.83 -7.92
CA MET A 46 19.23 13.24 -6.95
C MET A 46 20.64 12.87 -7.44
N THR A 47 21.59 13.77 -7.22
CA THR A 47 23.02 13.52 -7.45
C THR A 47 23.53 12.46 -6.47
N LYS A 48 24.56 11.70 -6.85
CA LYS A 48 25.12 10.61 -6.02
C LYS A 48 25.56 11.07 -4.62
N GLU A 49 25.98 12.32 -4.48
CA GLU A 49 26.38 12.95 -3.22
C GLU A 49 25.19 13.28 -2.32
N ASP A 50 24.06 13.67 -2.90
CA ASP A 50 22.82 14.01 -2.18
C ASP A 50 22.05 12.74 -1.74
N ALA A 51 22.15 11.68 -2.55
CA ALA A 51 21.58 10.37 -2.22
C ALA A 51 22.36 9.62 -1.12
N ALA A 52 23.53 10.11 -0.70
CA ALA A 52 24.37 9.47 0.31
C ALA A 52 23.77 9.66 1.71
N GLY A 53 23.11 8.62 2.23
CA GLY A 53 22.49 8.60 3.57
C GLY A 53 20.96 8.60 3.55
N ILE A 54 20.33 8.78 2.38
CA ILE A 54 18.87 8.72 2.24
C ILE A 54 18.42 7.28 2.03
N THR A 55 17.52 6.81 2.90
CA THR A 55 16.91 5.48 2.78
C THR A 55 15.65 5.57 1.92
N PHE A 56 15.79 5.35 0.61
CA PHE A 56 14.68 5.39 -0.36
C PHE A 56 13.67 4.24 -0.22
N LYS A 57 13.98 3.21 0.56
CA LYS A 57 13.09 2.08 0.79
C LYS A 57 12.97 1.84 2.28
N SER A 58 11.82 2.12 2.85
CA SER A 58 11.52 1.79 4.23
C SER A 58 10.53 0.64 4.30
N LYS A 59 10.69 -0.21 5.30
CA LYS A 59 9.73 -1.24 5.64
C LYS A 59 9.47 -1.18 7.14
N THR A 60 8.21 -1.31 7.54
CA THR A 60 7.89 -1.47 8.95
C THR A 60 8.24 -2.87 9.43
N GLY A 61 8.38 -3.01 10.75
CA GLY A 61 8.38 -4.31 11.40
C GLY A 61 7.07 -5.08 11.13
N PRO A 62 7.03 -6.39 11.44
CA PRO A 62 5.81 -7.18 11.34
C PRO A 62 4.75 -6.61 12.30
N LEU A 63 3.64 -6.16 11.73
CA LEU A 63 2.46 -5.66 12.44
C LEU A 63 1.49 -6.82 12.67
N ILE A 64 0.76 -6.78 13.77
CA ILE A 64 -0.11 -7.89 14.18
C ILE A 64 -1.47 -7.80 13.44
N SER A 65 -1.90 -6.59 13.08
CA SER A 65 -3.20 -6.35 12.43
C SER A 65 -3.11 -5.48 11.19
N PHE A 66 -4.10 -5.61 10.29
CA PHE A 66 -4.24 -4.73 9.13
C PHE A 66 -4.55 -3.29 9.53
N ALA A 67 -5.28 -3.09 10.63
CA ALA A 67 -5.55 -1.76 11.18
C ALA A 67 -4.26 -1.01 11.55
N ASP A 68 -3.27 -1.67 12.16
CA ASP A 68 -1.95 -1.09 12.41
C ASP A 68 -1.26 -0.69 11.10
N ALA A 69 -1.37 -1.52 10.06
CA ALA A 69 -0.80 -1.21 8.76
C ALA A 69 -1.45 0.03 8.13
N LEU A 70 -2.78 0.16 8.27
CA LEU A 70 -3.51 1.36 7.85
C LEU A 70 -3.14 2.59 8.67
N ALA A 71 -2.91 2.45 9.98
CA ALA A 71 -2.46 3.54 10.84
C ALA A 71 -1.07 4.06 10.43
N VAL A 72 -0.15 3.16 10.10
CA VAL A 72 1.15 3.53 9.50
C VAL A 72 0.95 4.25 8.18
N LEU A 73 0.08 3.71 7.32
CA LEU A 73 -0.26 4.36 6.04
C LEU A 73 -0.84 5.76 6.26
N GLY A 74 -1.67 5.94 7.29
CA GLY A 74 -2.32 7.20 7.66
C GLY A 74 -1.36 8.34 7.99
N ARG A 75 -0.07 8.08 8.21
CA ARG A 75 0.97 9.13 8.28
C ARG A 75 1.17 9.84 6.94
N TYR A 76 0.77 9.21 5.84
CA TYR A 76 0.78 9.76 4.49
C TYR A 76 -0.67 10.04 4.05
N PRO A 77 -0.91 11.03 3.17
CA PRO A 77 -2.23 11.28 2.59
C PRO A 77 -2.62 10.21 1.54
N TRP A 78 -2.44 8.93 1.88
CA TRP A 78 -2.60 7.78 0.99
C TRP A 78 -4.01 7.63 0.43
N HIS A 79 -5.03 8.09 1.17
CA HIS A 79 -6.42 8.11 0.74
C HIS A 79 -6.63 8.99 -0.50
N SER A 80 -5.78 10.00 -0.74
CA SER A 80 -5.82 10.85 -1.93
C SER A 80 -4.92 10.34 -3.06
N LEU A 81 -4.09 9.31 -2.81
CA LEU A 81 -3.17 8.74 -3.79
C LEU A 81 -3.89 7.82 -4.79
N TYR A 82 -3.14 7.32 -5.77
CA TYR A 82 -3.67 6.45 -6.81
C TYR A 82 -3.69 4.99 -6.33
N PRO A 83 -4.86 4.35 -6.12
CA PRO A 83 -4.90 2.92 -5.82
C PRO A 83 -4.43 2.14 -7.04
N MET A 84 -3.39 1.33 -6.89
CA MET A 84 -2.86 0.45 -7.93
C MET A 84 -3.27 -1.01 -7.74
N PHE A 85 -3.58 -1.39 -6.50
CA PHE A 85 -4.04 -2.74 -6.19
C PHE A 85 -4.71 -2.76 -4.82
N VAL A 86 -5.85 -3.46 -4.71
CA VAL A 86 -6.48 -3.77 -3.42
C VAL A 86 -6.95 -5.22 -3.47
N HIS A 87 -6.57 -6.00 -2.48
CA HIS A 87 -7.03 -7.37 -2.34
C HIS A 87 -8.53 -7.39 -2.02
N GLN A 88 -9.29 -8.27 -2.68
CA GLN A 88 -10.76 -8.33 -2.59
C GLN A 88 -11.30 -8.35 -1.15
N ASP A 89 -10.69 -9.16 -0.30
CA ASP A 89 -11.04 -9.32 1.13
C ASP A 89 -10.82 -8.02 1.95
N PHE A 90 -10.02 -7.10 1.42
CA PHE A 90 -9.63 -5.86 2.06
C PHE A 90 -10.22 -4.62 1.37
N ILE A 91 -11.07 -4.77 0.35
CA ILE A 91 -11.70 -3.62 -0.32
C ILE A 91 -12.56 -2.84 0.67
N ASP A 92 -13.44 -3.50 1.40
CA ASP A 92 -14.33 -2.86 2.35
C ASP A 92 -13.61 -2.11 3.49
N PRO A 93 -12.63 -2.72 4.20
CA PRO A 93 -11.90 -2.00 5.24
C PRO A 93 -11.04 -0.86 4.68
N VAL A 94 -10.51 -0.98 3.46
CA VAL A 94 -9.78 0.11 2.80
C VAL A 94 -10.72 1.26 2.45
N LEU A 95 -11.88 0.99 1.85
CA LEU A 95 -12.86 2.02 1.52
C LEU A 95 -13.41 2.69 2.78
N THR A 96 -13.60 1.95 3.86
CA THR A 96 -13.98 2.50 5.16
C THR A 96 -12.90 3.46 5.68
N ALA A 97 -11.63 3.09 5.60
CA ALA A 97 -10.53 3.99 5.99
C ALA A 97 -10.46 5.24 5.10
N VAL A 98 -10.66 5.10 3.79
CA VAL A 98 -10.74 6.23 2.84
C VAL A 98 -11.93 7.13 3.17
N MET A 99 -13.08 6.57 3.54
CA MET A 99 -14.26 7.34 3.94
C MET A 99 -13.97 8.21 5.18
N ASN A 100 -13.29 7.64 6.17
CA ASN A 100 -12.93 8.38 7.39
C ASN A 100 -11.91 9.50 7.12
N LEU A 101 -11.04 9.34 6.11
CA LEU A 101 -9.97 10.30 5.82
C LEU A 101 -10.35 11.38 4.80
N GLY A 102 -11.04 10.99 3.71
CA GLY A 102 -11.35 11.85 2.56
C GLY A 102 -12.83 11.98 2.23
N GLY A 103 -13.70 11.35 3.02
CA GLY A 103 -15.15 11.37 2.83
C GLY A 103 -15.64 10.61 1.59
N GLU A 104 -16.93 10.76 1.31
CA GLU A 104 -17.63 10.01 0.26
C GLU A 104 -17.08 10.28 -1.15
N LYS A 105 -16.52 11.47 -1.40
CA LYS A 105 -15.91 11.84 -2.68
C LYS A 105 -14.71 10.95 -3.02
N GLU A 106 -13.80 10.76 -2.06
CA GLU A 106 -12.63 9.89 -2.27
C GLU A 106 -13.05 8.41 -2.36
N VAL A 107 -14.05 7.98 -1.59
CA VAL A 107 -14.59 6.61 -1.70
C VAL A 107 -15.11 6.35 -3.12
N ASN A 108 -15.89 7.27 -3.69
CA ASN A 108 -16.39 7.14 -5.06
C ASN A 108 -15.25 7.16 -6.09
N ARG A 109 -14.20 7.94 -5.87
CA ARG A 109 -13.00 7.94 -6.72
C ARG A 109 -12.30 6.58 -6.67
N TRP A 110 -12.07 6.04 -5.47
CA TRP A 110 -11.48 4.72 -5.27
C TRP A 110 -12.32 3.61 -5.89
N ARG A 111 -13.63 3.59 -5.65
CA ARG A 111 -14.54 2.62 -6.26
C ARG A 111 -14.48 2.64 -7.78
N ARG A 112 -14.52 3.83 -8.40
CA ARG A 112 -14.39 3.95 -9.87
C ARG A 112 -13.07 3.41 -10.37
N ARG A 113 -11.96 3.69 -9.69
CA ARG A 113 -10.62 3.23 -10.09
C ARG A 113 -10.48 1.72 -9.99
N LEU A 114 -10.86 1.15 -8.86
CA LEU A 114 -10.84 -0.30 -8.65
C LEU A 114 -11.73 -1.00 -9.68
N ASN A 115 -12.95 -0.52 -9.90
CA ASN A 115 -13.87 -1.12 -10.86
C ASN A 115 -13.36 -1.02 -12.31
N ASN A 116 -12.68 0.08 -12.68
CA ASN A 116 -12.11 0.24 -14.02
C ASN A 116 -10.90 -0.68 -14.27
N GLU A 117 -10.14 -1.04 -13.23
CA GLU A 117 -9.07 -2.05 -13.33
C GLU A 117 -9.63 -3.49 -13.40
N PHE A 118 -10.80 -3.75 -12.82
CA PHE A 118 -11.51 -5.03 -12.99
C PHE A 118 -12.23 -5.16 -14.35
N CYS A 119 -12.51 -4.06 -15.05
CA CYS A 119 -13.27 -4.06 -16.32
C CYS A 119 -12.38 -4.01 -17.59
N GLY A 120 -11.05 -3.90 -17.46
CA GLY A 120 -10.13 -3.77 -18.59
C GLY A 120 -9.79 -5.06 -19.36
N HIS A 121 -10.55 -6.15 -19.19
CA HIS A 121 -10.28 -7.42 -19.85
C HIS A 121 -11.53 -8.05 -20.49
N PHE A 122 -12.28 -7.28 -21.26
CA PHE A 122 -13.19 -7.83 -22.28
C PHE A 122 -13.21 -6.88 -23.48
N THR A 123 -12.34 -7.15 -24.45
CA THR A 123 -12.56 -6.84 -25.86
C THR A 123 -12.21 -8.10 -26.64
#